data_AF-A0A839VKX1-F1
#
_entry.id   AF-A0A839VKX1-F1
#
_cell.length_a   1.000
_cell.length_b   1.000
_cell.length_c   1.000
_cell.angle_alpha   90.00
_cell.angle_beta   90.00
_cell.angle_gamma   90.00
#
_symmetry.space_group_name_H-M   'P 1'
#
loop_
_entity.id
_entity.type
_entity.pdbx_description
1 polymer ?
#
loop_
_entity_poly.entity_id
_entity_poly.type
_entity_poly.pdbx_seq_one_letter_code
_entity_poly.pdbx_strand_id
1 'polypeptide(L)'
;MASQKMRQELKRLLLDTASGGSRQLTEVETDLVQTNILLGEAIQKLGSSFMELHNAVLAQQQEIALIIADKGNLSAEDIARLQEIQEEITLHVNASVTGLQFQDMTSQLLERIVRRVIGLRDALGVLSANSFEITPDSSQTIEELEQLLKNTIESMEDRLVALENGLWKTVRQTRMESGDIELF
;
A
#
# COMPACT_ATOMS: atom_id res chain seq x y z
N MET A 1 -6.01 4.78 -49.95
CA MET A 1 -6.82 3.80 -49.19
C MET A 1 -6.04 3.08 -48.10
N ALA A 2 -4.87 2.46 -48.38
CA ALA A 2 -4.11 1.73 -47.35
C ALA A 2 -3.60 2.59 -46.18
N SER A 3 -3.09 3.81 -46.45
CA SER A 3 -2.60 4.73 -45.41
C SER A 3 -3.72 5.23 -44.48
N GLN A 4 -4.90 5.55 -45.02
CA GLN A 4 -6.07 5.96 -44.22
C GLN A 4 -6.55 4.85 -43.28
N LYS A 5 -6.63 3.61 -43.79
CA LYS A 5 -6.95 2.44 -42.97
C LYS A 5 -5.93 2.24 -41.85
N MET A 6 -4.64 2.38 -42.15
CA MET A 6 -3.56 2.25 -41.15
C MET A 6 -3.65 3.32 -40.06
N ARG A 7 -3.97 4.58 -40.40
CA ARG A 7 -4.20 5.66 -39.41
C ARG A 7 -5.39 5.36 -38.52
N GLN A 8 -6.46 4.82 -39.08
CA GLN A 8 -7.65 4.42 -38.31
C GLN A 8 -7.33 3.28 -37.33
N GLU A 9 -6.62 2.24 -37.78
CA GLU A 9 -6.22 1.13 -36.90
C GLU A 9 -5.22 1.58 -35.82
N LEU A 10 -4.28 2.48 -36.15
CA LEU A 10 -3.36 3.07 -35.17
C LEU A 10 -4.14 3.86 -34.11
N LYS A 11 -5.02 4.76 -34.53
CA LYS A 11 -5.88 5.53 -33.62
C LYS A 11 -6.67 4.60 -32.68
N ARG A 12 -7.28 3.56 -33.26
CA ARG A 12 -8.04 2.58 -32.50
C ARG A 12 -7.17 1.83 -31.50
N LEU A 13 -6.01 1.33 -31.91
CA LEU A 13 -5.08 0.62 -31.03
C LEU A 13 -4.67 1.47 -29.82
N LEU A 14 -4.31 2.73 -30.05
CA LEU A 14 -3.89 3.63 -28.98
C LEU A 14 -5.04 3.97 -28.03
N LEU A 15 -6.25 4.21 -28.57
CA LEU A 15 -7.45 4.48 -27.77
C LEU A 15 -7.90 3.27 -26.96
N ASP A 16 -7.94 2.08 -27.57
CA ASP A 16 -8.31 0.82 -26.92
C ASP A 16 -7.29 0.46 -25.83
N THR A 17 -6.00 0.68 -26.08
CA THR A 17 -4.93 0.46 -25.08
C THR A 17 -5.05 1.44 -23.92
N ALA A 18 -5.23 2.73 -24.20
CA ALA A 18 -5.33 3.76 -23.17
C ALA A 18 -6.60 3.60 -22.32
N SER A 19 -7.75 3.36 -22.95
CA SER A 19 -9.03 3.17 -22.25
C SER A 19 -9.08 1.88 -21.45
N GLY A 20 -8.65 0.76 -22.04
CA GLY A 20 -8.59 -0.54 -21.38
C GLY A 20 -7.64 -0.53 -20.19
N GLY A 21 -6.44 0.03 -20.37
CA GLY A 21 -5.46 0.16 -19.29
C GLY A 21 -5.92 1.12 -18.18
N SER A 22 -6.50 2.28 -18.52
CA SER A 22 -7.00 3.24 -17.53
C SER A 22 -8.13 2.66 -16.68
N ARG A 23 -9.05 1.89 -17.29
CA ARG A 23 -10.11 1.18 -16.56
C ARG A 23 -9.54 0.17 -15.58
N GLN A 24 -8.63 -0.69 -16.02
CA GLN A 24 -7.99 -1.70 -15.16
C GLN A 24 -7.22 -1.05 -14.01
N LEU A 25 -6.49 0.04 -14.28
CA LEU A 25 -5.78 0.78 -13.23
C LEU A 25 -6.73 1.43 -12.23
N THR A 26 -7.91 1.89 -12.66
CA THR A 26 -8.93 2.45 -11.76
C THR A 26 -9.54 1.38 -10.85
N GLU A 27 -9.75 0.17 -11.37
CA GLU A 27 -10.19 -0.99 -10.58
C GLU A 27 -9.11 -1.37 -9.54
N VAL A 28 -7.84 -1.47 -9.97
CA VAL A 28 -6.71 -1.75 -9.06
C VAL A 28 -6.53 -0.65 -8.01
N GLU A 29 -6.66 0.62 -8.38
CA GLU A 29 -6.61 1.76 -7.44
C GLU A 29 -7.68 1.63 -6.36
N THR A 30 -8.91 1.31 -6.76
CA THR A 30 -10.04 1.11 -5.84
C THR A 30 -9.77 -0.03 -4.87
N ASP A 31 -9.33 -1.18 -5.38
CA ASP A 31 -9.02 -2.36 -4.56
C ASP A 31 -7.86 -2.09 -3.57
N LEU A 32 -6.84 -1.35 -4.01
CA LEU A 32 -5.70 -0.99 -3.15
C LEU A 32 -6.10 -0.02 -2.04
N VAL A 33 -6.90 1.00 -2.35
CA VAL A 33 -7.43 1.93 -1.35
C VAL A 33 -8.29 1.19 -0.33
N GLN A 34 -9.19 0.32 -0.80
CA GLN A 34 -10.02 -0.49 0.08
C GLN A 34 -9.19 -1.45 0.95
N THR A 35 -8.17 -2.09 0.37
CA THR A 35 -7.25 -2.97 1.11
C THR A 35 -6.52 -2.20 2.20
N ASN A 36 -6.06 -0.98 1.93
CA ASN A 36 -5.38 -0.15 2.92
C ASN A 36 -6.31 0.21 4.10
N ILE A 37 -7.57 0.55 3.82
CA ILE A 37 -8.57 0.84 4.87
C ILE A 37 -8.84 -0.40 5.72
N LEU A 38 -9.16 -1.53 5.09
CA LEU A 38 -9.50 -2.79 5.80
C LEU A 38 -8.32 -3.30 6.63
N LEU A 39 -7.10 -3.20 6.10
CA LEU A 39 -5.89 -3.58 6.82
C LEU A 39 -5.68 -2.66 8.04
N GLY A 40 -5.84 -1.36 7.88
CA GLY A 40 -5.76 -0.39 8.99
C GLY A 40 -6.77 -0.70 10.09
N GLU A 41 -8.03 -0.95 9.74
CA GLU A 41 -9.08 -1.30 10.70
C GLU A 41 -8.81 -2.63 11.42
N ALA A 42 -8.39 -3.67 10.67
CA ALA A 42 -8.09 -4.97 11.24
C ALA A 42 -6.96 -4.88 12.26
N ILE A 43 -5.92 -4.11 11.95
CA ILE A 43 -4.77 -3.93 12.83
C ILE A 43 -5.14 -3.12 14.07
N GLN A 44 -5.92 -2.04 13.93
CA GLN A 44 -6.43 -1.30 15.10
C GLN A 44 -7.25 -2.20 16.03
N LYS A 45 -8.14 -3.03 15.48
CA LYS A 45 -8.94 -3.98 16.27
C LYS A 45 -8.08 -5.02 16.97
N LEU A 46 -7.07 -5.58 16.28
CA LEU A 46 -6.12 -6.51 16.88
C LEU A 46 -5.35 -5.84 18.03
N GLY A 47 -4.82 -4.64 17.81
CA GLY A 47 -4.12 -3.87 18.84
C GLY A 47 -4.99 -3.61 20.08
N SER A 48 -6.24 -3.18 19.89
CA SER A 48 -7.19 -2.99 20.99
C SER A 48 -7.47 -4.29 21.74
N SER A 49 -7.72 -5.38 21.02
CA SER A 49 -8.00 -6.69 21.63
C SER A 49 -6.82 -7.22 22.45
N PHE A 50 -5.58 -7.02 21.99
CA PHE A 50 -4.39 -7.38 22.76
C PHE A 50 -4.27 -6.57 24.06
N MET A 51 -4.54 -5.26 24.02
CA MET A 51 -4.50 -4.41 25.21
C MET A 51 -5.62 -4.75 26.20
N GLU A 52 -6.82 -5.05 25.70
CA GLU A 52 -7.94 -5.53 26.53
C GLU A 52 -7.62 -6.87 27.20
N LEU A 53 -7.02 -7.81 26.46
CA LEU A 53 -6.57 -9.09 27.01
C LEU A 53 -5.50 -8.88 28.08
N HIS A 54 -4.51 -8.03 27.83
CA HIS A 54 -3.49 -7.68 28.81
C HIS A 54 -4.10 -7.13 30.12
N ASN A 55 -5.04 -6.19 29.99
CA ASN A 55 -5.74 -5.61 31.14
C ASN A 55 -6.59 -6.65 31.89
N ALA A 56 -7.28 -7.55 31.17
CA ALA A 56 -8.08 -8.60 31.77
C ALA A 56 -7.22 -9.62 32.54
N VAL A 57 -6.04 -9.96 32.00
CA VAL A 57 -5.06 -10.83 32.69
C VAL A 57 -4.55 -10.14 33.96
N LEU A 58 -4.17 -8.86 33.89
CA LEU A 58 -3.75 -8.10 35.06
C LEU A 58 -4.83 -8.05 36.14
N ALA A 59 -6.08 -7.77 35.77
CA ALA A 59 -7.20 -7.72 36.70
C ALA A 59 -7.49 -9.09 37.33
N GLN A 60 -7.50 -10.16 36.53
CA GLN A 60 -7.66 -11.53 37.03
C GLN A 60 -6.59 -11.89 38.06
N GLN A 61 -5.33 -11.53 37.79
CA GLN A 61 -4.24 -11.83 38.71
C GLN A 61 -4.32 -11.01 40.00
N GLN A 62 -4.77 -9.76 39.95
CA GLN A 62 -4.98 -8.94 41.13
C GLN A 62 -6.03 -9.55 42.07
N GLU A 63 -7.12 -10.09 41.49
CA GLU A 63 -8.12 -10.85 42.24
C GLU A 63 -7.56 -12.15 42.82
N ILE A 64 -6.72 -12.89 42.07
CA ILE A 64 -6.03 -14.07 42.59
C ILE A 64 -5.13 -13.70 43.78
N ALA A 65 -4.36 -12.62 43.69
CA ALA A 65 -3.50 -12.15 44.78
C ALA A 65 -4.30 -11.79 46.03
N LEU A 66 -5.45 -11.13 45.88
CA LEU A 66 -6.37 -10.83 46.98
C LEU A 66 -6.94 -12.12 47.62
N ILE A 67 -7.34 -13.09 46.81
CA ILE A 67 -7.82 -14.40 47.28
C ILE A 67 -6.73 -15.14 48.06
N ILE A 68 -5.47 -15.09 47.61
CA ILE A 68 -4.32 -15.69 48.31
C ILE A 68 -4.10 -15.00 49.64
N ALA A 69 -4.10 -13.67 49.67
CA ALA A 69 -3.88 -12.88 50.88
C ALA A 69 -5.00 -13.09 51.92
N ASP A 70 -6.24 -13.30 51.49
CA ASP A 70 -7.41 -13.49 52.36
C ASP A 70 -7.59 -14.94 52.82
N LYS A 71 -7.34 -15.94 51.95
CA LYS A 71 -7.69 -17.36 52.18
C LYS A 71 -6.51 -18.33 52.28
N GLY A 72 -5.27 -17.87 52.07
CA GLY A 72 -4.04 -18.60 52.42
C GLY A 72 -3.76 -19.90 51.66
N ASN A 73 -4.37 -20.17 50.50
CA ASN A 73 -4.36 -21.52 49.91
C ASN A 73 -3.84 -21.61 48.45
N LEU A 74 -2.76 -20.91 48.10
CA LEU A 74 -1.91 -21.29 46.96
C LEU A 74 -0.47 -21.51 47.43
N SER A 75 0.21 -22.50 46.88
CA SER A 75 1.61 -22.76 47.20
C SER A 75 2.51 -21.67 46.61
N ALA A 76 3.70 -21.45 47.19
CA ALA A 76 4.68 -20.52 46.63
C ALA A 76 5.08 -20.87 45.19
N GLU A 77 4.99 -22.15 44.81
CA GLU A 77 5.25 -22.65 43.45
C GLU A 77 4.15 -22.21 42.47
N ASP A 78 2.88 -22.25 42.88
CA ASP A 78 1.76 -21.78 42.05
C ASP A 78 1.82 -20.26 41.80
N ILE A 79 2.25 -19.50 42.80
CA ILE A 79 2.44 -18.04 42.70
C ILE A 79 3.58 -17.72 41.73
N ALA A 80 4.72 -18.40 41.86
CA ALA A 80 5.86 -18.21 40.95
C ALA A 80 5.47 -18.54 39.50
N ARG A 81 4.71 -19.62 39.29
CA ARG A 81 4.25 -20.03 37.96
C ARG A 81 3.27 -19.02 37.34
N LEU A 82 2.43 -18.37 38.15
CA LEU A 82 1.55 -17.28 37.71
C LEU A 82 2.32 -16.03 37.28
N GLN A 83 3.41 -15.70 38.00
CA GLN A 83 4.30 -14.59 37.65
C GLN A 83 5.07 -14.87 36.35
N GLU A 84 5.54 -16.10 36.15
CA GLU A 84 6.23 -16.49 34.92
C GLU A 84 5.30 -16.36 33.68
N ILE A 85 4.05 -16.83 33.81
CA ILE A 85 3.01 -16.66 32.78
C ILE A 85 2.70 -15.17 32.53
N GLN A 86 2.76 -14.32 33.57
CA GLN A 86 2.56 -12.87 33.44
C GLN A 86 3.67 -12.22 32.61
N GLU A 87 4.92 -12.59 32.86
CA GLU A 87 6.06 -12.08 32.09
C GLU A 87 5.97 -12.54 30.63
N GLU A 88 5.59 -13.79 30.36
CA GLU A 88 5.36 -14.29 29.00
C GLU A 88 4.23 -13.53 28.28
N ILE A 89 3.08 -13.31 28.95
CA ILE A 89 1.97 -12.54 28.36
C ILE A 89 2.41 -11.11 28.05
N THR A 90 3.14 -10.47 28.97
CA THR A 90 3.66 -9.11 28.77
C THR A 90 4.63 -9.06 27.59
N LEU A 91 5.51 -10.05 27.47
CA LEU A 91 6.46 -10.17 26.37
C LEU A 91 5.73 -10.35 25.03
N HIS A 92 4.71 -11.21 24.96
CA HIS A 92 3.93 -11.44 23.75
C HIS A 92 3.07 -10.22 23.35
N VAL A 93 2.54 -9.48 24.31
CA VAL A 93 1.81 -8.22 24.05
C VAL A 93 2.77 -7.16 23.51
N ASN A 94 3.94 -6.98 24.13
CA ASN A 94 4.96 -6.04 23.64
C ASN A 94 5.48 -6.41 22.24
N ALA A 95 5.66 -7.71 21.96
CA ALA A 95 6.01 -8.19 20.62
C ALA A 95 4.90 -7.89 19.60
N SER A 96 3.63 -8.02 20.00
CA SER A 96 2.46 -7.69 19.16
C SER A 96 2.35 -6.19 18.89
N VAL A 97 2.67 -5.34 19.87
CA VAL A 97 2.78 -3.88 19.71
C VAL A 97 3.93 -3.51 18.77
N THR A 98 5.07 -4.22 18.86
CA THR A 98 6.17 -4.05 17.89
C THR A 98 5.73 -4.47 16.48
N GLY A 99 4.85 -5.48 16.38
CA GLY A 99 4.17 -5.85 15.14
C GLY A 99 3.34 -4.73 14.50
N LEU A 100 2.83 -3.76 15.28
CA LEU A 100 2.15 -2.58 14.72
C LEU A 100 3.10 -1.69 13.90
N GLN A 101 4.42 -1.77 14.07
CA GLN A 101 5.37 -1.06 13.20
C GLN A 101 5.39 -1.63 11.78
N PHE A 102 5.06 -2.92 11.60
CA PHE A 102 4.85 -3.50 10.28
C PHE A 102 3.61 -2.95 9.59
N GLN A 103 2.61 -2.47 10.35
CA GLN A 103 1.47 -1.75 9.78
C GLN A 103 1.97 -0.52 9.04
N ASP A 104 2.76 0.32 9.70
CA ASP A 104 3.20 1.59 9.13
C ASP A 104 4.01 1.35 7.85
N MET A 105 4.93 0.38 7.86
CA MET A 105 5.67 -0.02 6.66
C MET A 105 4.74 -0.55 5.55
N THR A 106 3.73 -1.35 5.89
CA THR A 106 2.79 -1.91 4.90
C THR A 106 1.88 -0.83 4.32
N SER A 107 1.40 0.10 5.14
CA SER A 107 0.62 1.26 4.73
C SER A 107 1.43 2.18 3.81
N GLN A 108 2.70 2.43 4.12
CA GLN A 108 3.61 3.18 3.23
C GLN A 108 3.81 2.46 1.89
N LEU A 109 3.99 1.13 1.89
CA LEU A 109 4.12 0.34 0.66
C LEU A 109 2.83 0.40 -0.18
N LEU A 110 1.67 0.28 0.45
CA LEU A 110 0.36 0.38 -0.22
C LEU A 110 0.14 1.76 -0.81
N GLU A 111 0.42 2.83 -0.05
CA GLU A 111 0.32 4.20 -0.55
C GLU A 111 1.23 4.42 -1.77
N ARG A 112 2.44 3.86 -1.75
CA ARG A 112 3.35 3.90 -2.90
C ARG A 112 2.79 3.19 -4.12
N ILE A 113 2.19 2.01 -3.94
CA ILE A 113 1.56 1.28 -5.05
C ILE A 113 0.39 2.09 -5.61
N VAL A 114 -0.45 2.69 -4.76
CA VAL A 114 -1.54 3.58 -5.18
C VAL A 114 -1.01 4.75 -6.02
N ARG A 115 0.01 5.47 -5.54
CA ARG A 115 0.63 6.57 -6.30
C ARG A 115 1.19 6.11 -7.65
N ARG A 116 1.77 4.90 -7.72
CA ARG A 116 2.26 4.32 -8.98
C ARG A 116 1.12 4.02 -9.96
N VAL A 117 0.02 3.46 -9.47
CA VAL A 117 -1.16 3.16 -10.29
C VAL A 117 -1.78 4.43 -10.83
N ILE A 118 -1.92 5.47 -10.01
CA ILE A 118 -2.39 6.81 -10.43
C ILE A 118 -1.48 7.38 -11.51
N GLY A 119 -0.16 7.35 -11.31
CA GLY A 119 0.78 7.86 -12.29
C GLY A 119 0.78 7.11 -13.62
N LEU A 120 0.65 5.79 -13.58
CA LEU A 120 0.50 4.97 -14.79
C LEU A 120 -0.79 5.31 -15.54
N ARG A 121 -1.89 5.53 -14.80
CA ARG A 121 -3.18 5.95 -15.37
C ARG A 121 -3.04 7.32 -16.03
N ASP A 122 -2.33 8.25 -15.40
CA ASP A 122 -2.09 9.58 -15.96
C ASP A 122 -1.20 9.53 -17.22
N ALA A 123 -0.23 8.61 -17.28
CA ALA A 123 0.56 8.36 -18.49
C ALA A 123 -0.29 7.79 -19.64
N LEU A 124 -1.23 6.87 -19.34
CA LEU A 124 -2.22 6.41 -20.33
C LEU A 124 -3.19 7.53 -20.75
N GLY A 125 -3.44 8.52 -19.89
CA GLY A 125 -4.21 9.70 -20.22
C GLY A 125 -3.59 10.50 -21.39
N VAL A 126 -2.26 10.62 -21.43
CA VAL A 126 -1.53 11.24 -22.55
C VAL A 126 -1.73 10.45 -23.84
N LEU A 127 -1.61 9.12 -23.76
CA LEU A 127 -1.82 8.24 -24.90
C LEU A 127 -3.22 8.42 -25.48
N SER A 128 -4.25 8.50 -24.62
CA SER A 128 -5.63 8.76 -25.02
C SER A 128 -5.79 10.12 -25.69
N ALA A 129 -5.28 11.20 -25.06
CA ALA A 129 -5.39 12.56 -25.57
C ALA A 129 -4.77 12.69 -26.97
N ASN A 130 -3.55 12.20 -27.16
CA ASN A 130 -2.86 12.29 -28.44
C ASN A 130 -3.49 11.39 -29.51
N SER A 131 -4.19 10.31 -29.12
CA SER A 131 -4.97 9.48 -30.06
C SER A 131 -6.14 10.24 -30.68
N PHE A 132 -6.74 11.20 -29.97
CA PHE A 132 -7.82 12.02 -30.52
C PHE A 132 -7.34 12.98 -31.60
N GLU A 133 -6.08 13.43 -31.52
CA GLU A 133 -5.43 14.31 -32.50
C GLU A 133 -5.11 13.61 -33.83
N ILE A 134 -5.08 12.27 -33.86
CA ILE A 134 -4.94 11.51 -35.11
C ILE A 134 -6.24 11.68 -35.92
N THR A 135 -6.14 12.39 -37.04
CA THR A 135 -7.23 12.47 -38.03
C THR A 135 -7.07 11.35 -39.06
N PRO A 136 -8.07 10.46 -39.22
CA PRO A 136 -8.00 9.39 -40.22
C PRO A 136 -7.99 9.90 -41.67
N ASP A 137 -8.45 11.13 -41.88
CA ASP A 137 -8.57 11.75 -43.20
C ASP A 137 -7.23 12.28 -43.70
N SER A 138 -7.09 12.44 -45.02
CA SER A 138 -5.85 12.85 -45.71
C SER A 138 -5.38 14.28 -45.40
N SER A 139 -6.02 14.97 -44.46
CA SER A 139 -5.68 16.34 -44.04
C SER A 139 -4.37 16.41 -43.24
N GLN A 140 -4.03 15.34 -42.51
CA GLN A 140 -2.79 15.26 -41.76
C GLN A 140 -1.69 14.64 -42.63
N THR A 141 -0.58 15.36 -42.77
CA THR A 141 0.63 14.87 -43.44
C THR A 141 1.25 13.69 -42.69
N ILE A 142 2.24 13.03 -43.28
CA ILE A 142 2.95 11.93 -42.60
C ILE A 142 3.88 12.52 -41.53
N GLU A 143 4.51 13.65 -41.85
CA GLU A 143 5.41 14.38 -40.98
C GLU A 143 4.72 14.87 -39.70
N GLU A 144 3.50 15.39 -39.81
CA GLU A 144 2.68 15.77 -38.65
C GLU A 144 2.31 14.58 -37.77
N LEU A 145 2.02 13.43 -38.37
CA LEU A 145 1.70 12.20 -37.63
C LEU A 145 2.95 11.64 -36.93
N GLU A 146 4.09 11.63 -37.60
CA GLU A 146 5.37 11.24 -36.98
C GLU A 146 5.72 12.15 -35.81
N GLN A 147 5.56 13.47 -35.96
CA GLN A 147 5.82 14.42 -34.88
C GLN A 147 4.87 14.20 -33.69
N LEU A 148 3.58 13.94 -33.94
CA LEU A 148 2.61 13.63 -32.89
C LEU A 148 2.99 12.36 -32.13
N LEU A 149 3.36 11.29 -32.84
CA LEU A 149 3.79 10.02 -32.23
C LEU A 149 5.07 10.19 -31.42
N LYS A 150 6.05 10.94 -31.95
CA LYS A 150 7.28 11.26 -31.24
C LYS A 150 7.00 12.02 -29.94
N ASN A 151 6.19 13.07 -29.99
CA ASN A 151 5.77 13.82 -28.80
C ASN A 151 5.03 12.94 -27.78
N THR A 152 4.24 11.98 -28.26
CA THR A 152 3.53 11.01 -27.40
C THR A 152 4.49 10.10 -26.67
N ILE A 153 5.47 9.54 -27.38
CA ILE A 153 6.50 8.67 -26.82
C ILE A 153 7.32 9.45 -25.78
N GLU A 154 7.83 10.63 -26.14
CA GLU A 154 8.62 11.47 -25.23
C GLU A 154 7.84 11.83 -23.96
N SER A 155 6.57 12.24 -24.08
CA SER A 155 5.72 12.57 -22.92
C SER A 155 5.41 11.36 -22.04
N MET A 156 5.26 10.16 -22.63
CA MET A 156 5.11 8.92 -21.87
C MET A 156 6.39 8.55 -21.14
N GLU A 157 7.55 8.62 -21.80
CA GLU A 157 8.85 8.34 -21.21
C GLU A 157 9.15 9.28 -20.04
N ASP A 158 8.93 10.58 -20.20
CA ASP A 158 9.12 11.57 -19.13
C ASP A 158 8.27 11.25 -17.90
N ARG A 159 7.01 10.84 -18.10
CA ARG A 159 6.11 10.46 -17.01
C ARG A 159 6.54 9.17 -16.33
N LEU A 160 6.98 8.17 -17.09
CA LEU A 160 7.49 6.91 -16.54
C LEU A 160 8.77 7.13 -15.74
N VAL A 161 9.69 7.95 -16.25
CA VAL A 161 10.94 8.33 -15.54
C VAL A 161 10.64 9.15 -14.29
N ALA A 162 9.67 10.07 -14.34
CA ALA A 162 9.24 10.81 -13.15
C ALA A 162 8.66 9.88 -12.08
N LEU A 163 7.91 8.85 -12.49
CA LEU A 163 7.42 7.81 -11.58
C LEU A 163 8.56 6.99 -10.96
N GLU A 164 9.61 6.69 -11.73
CA GLU A 164 10.78 5.97 -11.21
C GLU A 164 11.63 6.83 -10.26
N ASN A 165 11.87 8.10 -10.61
CA ASN A 165 12.72 9.00 -9.82
C ASN A 165 12.08 9.42 -8.48
N GLY A 166 10.74 9.48 -8.42
CA GLY A 166 10.01 9.70 -7.17
C GLY A 166 10.23 8.59 -6.12
N LEU A 167 10.73 7.41 -6.53
CA LEU A 167 10.89 6.23 -5.66
C LEU A 167 12.21 6.17 -4.90
N TRP A 168 13.27 6.82 -5.40
CA TRP A 168 14.62 6.62 -4.87
C TRP A 168 14.88 7.36 -3.54
N LYS A 169 13.96 8.24 -3.11
CA LYS A 169 14.16 9.11 -1.95
C LYS A 169 13.64 8.60 -0.60
N THR A 170 13.01 7.43 -0.49
CA THR A 170 12.35 7.05 0.78
C THR A 170 12.64 5.63 1.26
N VAL A 171 13.23 5.60 2.46
CA VAL A 171 13.37 4.56 3.50
C VAL A 171 13.69 3.13 3.01
N ARG A 172 14.98 2.79 3.11
CA ARG A 172 15.52 1.42 3.04
C ARG A 172 15.48 0.76 4.42
N GLN A 173 14.30 0.47 4.95
CA GLN A 173 14.19 -0.37 6.14
C GLN A 173 13.62 -1.72 5.75
N THR A 174 14.47 -2.75 5.77
CA THR A 174 14.13 -4.11 5.27
C THR A 174 13.89 -5.10 6.40
N ARG A 175 14.15 -4.71 7.67
CA ARG A 175 13.96 -5.54 8.88
C ARG A 175 13.59 -4.69 10.09
N MET A 176 12.76 -5.26 10.97
CA MET A 176 12.29 -4.70 12.25
C MET A 176 13.41 -4.28 13.21
N GLU A 177 14.62 -4.85 13.03
CA GLU A 177 15.75 -4.73 13.96
C GLU A 177 16.78 -3.68 13.53
N SER A 178 16.65 -3.10 12.33
CA SER A 178 17.70 -2.26 11.76
C SER A 178 17.13 -0.97 11.19
N GLY A 179 17.15 0.08 12.00
CA GLY A 179 17.09 1.47 11.59
C GLY A 179 16.97 2.34 12.82
N ASP A 180 18.01 3.15 13.07
CA ASP A 180 17.98 4.17 14.11
C ASP A 180 16.80 5.11 13.82
N ILE A 181 15.87 5.19 14.78
CA ILE A 181 14.79 6.17 14.76
C ILE A 181 15.40 7.50 15.20
N GLU A 182 15.67 8.42 14.28
CA GLU A 182 15.72 9.84 14.63
C GLU A 182 14.29 10.26 15.01
N LEU A 183 14.05 10.36 16.32
CA LEU A 183 12.88 11.02 16.88
C LEU A 183 12.90 12.49 16.45
N PHE A 184 11.97 12.88 15.59
CA PHE A 184 11.57 14.28 15.39
C PHE A 184 10.15 14.48 15.93
#